data_AF-A0A326TRG1-F1
#
_entry.id   AF-A0A326TRG1-F1
#
_cell.length_a   1.000
_cell.length_b   1.000
_cell.length_c   1.000
_cell.angle_alpha   90.00
_cell.angle_beta   90.00
_cell.angle_gamma   90.00
#
_symmetry.space_group_name_H-M   'P 1'
#
loop_
_entity.id
_entity.type
_entity.pdbx_description
1 polymer ?
#
loop_
_entity_poly.entity_id
_entity_poly.type
_entity_poly.pdbx_seq_one_letter_code
_entity_poly.pdbx_strand_id
1 'polypeptide(L)'
;MICGFNTEYCALFTAIAAYDRGFKVSFIEDATGTVADANTYEMPGLDIRDFVGSVLNWSKVIDVPYFEEFKRQLAEECRGL
;
A
#
# COMPACT_ATOMS: atom_id res chain seq x y z
N MET A 1 -9.34 2.55 0.79
CA MET A 1 -8.57 1.31 0.57
C MET A 1 -7.99 1.36 -0.84
N ILE A 2 -6.69 1.16 -0.98
CA ILE A 2 -5.98 1.08 -2.26
C ILE A 2 -5.40 -0.33 -2.39
N CYS A 3 -5.69 -0.99 -3.51
CA CYS A 3 -5.14 -2.26 -3.95
C CYS A 3 -5.10 -2.27 -5.49
N GLY A 4 -4.48 -3.29 -6.09
CA GLY A 4 -4.48 -3.47 -7.55
C GLY A 4 -3.10 -3.32 -8.20
N PHE A 5 -3.08 -2.84 -9.44
CA PHE A 5 -1.90 -2.81 -10.31
C PHE A 5 -1.79 -1.43 -10.97
N ASN A 6 -0.64 -0.76 -11.07
CA ASN A 6 0.74 -1.17 -10.78
C ASN A 6 1.24 -0.56 -9.43
N THR A 7 1.91 -1.34 -8.58
CA THR A 7 2.38 -0.97 -7.22
C THR A 7 3.10 0.37 -7.17
N GLU A 8 4.21 0.53 -7.89
CA GLU A 8 5.08 1.71 -7.84
C GLU A 8 4.60 2.89 -8.69
N TYR A 9 3.46 2.74 -9.37
CA TYR A 9 2.85 3.79 -10.17
C TYR A 9 1.43 4.06 -9.70
N CYS A 10 0.43 3.47 -10.38
CA CYS A 10 -0.98 3.77 -10.17
C CYS A 10 -1.38 3.64 -8.70
N ALA A 11 -0.95 2.58 -8.02
CA ALA A 11 -1.32 2.36 -6.63
C ALA A 11 -0.65 3.40 -5.71
N LEU A 12 0.67 3.57 -5.79
CA LEU A 12 1.43 4.54 -5.00
C LEU A 12 0.89 5.97 -5.16
N PHE A 13 0.81 6.46 -6.40
CA PHE A 13 0.40 7.84 -6.65
C PHE A 13 -1.07 8.08 -6.29
N THR A 14 -1.94 7.09 -6.49
CA THR A 14 -3.35 7.21 -6.06
C THR A 14 -3.46 7.27 -4.54
N ALA A 15 -2.66 6.50 -3.80
CA ALA A 15 -2.66 6.56 -2.34
C ALA A 15 -2.25 7.94 -1.82
N ILE A 16 -1.16 8.49 -2.36
CA ILE A 16 -0.69 9.85 -2.03
C ILE A 16 -1.75 10.90 -2.40
N ALA A 17 -2.28 10.83 -3.63
CA ALA A 17 -3.26 11.78 -4.13
C ALA A 17 -4.61 11.73 -3.37
N ALA A 18 -5.00 10.56 -2.87
CA ALA A 18 -6.18 10.40 -2.04
C ALA A 18 -5.95 11.00 -0.65
N TYR A 19 -4.79 10.76 -0.03
CA TYR A 19 -4.44 11.37 1.25
C TYR A 19 -4.42 12.91 1.15
N ASP A 20 -3.77 13.45 0.11
CA ASP A 20 -3.72 14.90 -0.16
C ASP A 20 -5.13 15.53 -0.28
N ARG A 21 -6.10 14.78 -0.81
CA ARG A 21 -7.51 15.21 -0.92
C ARG A 21 -8.31 15.03 0.37
N GLY A 22 -7.68 14.64 1.47
CA GLY A 22 -8.30 14.52 2.79
C GLY A 22 -8.99 13.17 3.06
N PHE A 23 -8.75 12.15 2.25
CA PHE A 23 -9.26 10.80 2.54
C PHE A 23 -8.39 10.09 3.58
N LYS A 24 -9.03 9.30 4.47
CA LYS A 24 -8.32 8.26 5.24
C LYS A 24 -7.94 7.15 4.26
N VAL A 25 -6.65 6.85 4.15
CA VAL A 25 -6.13 5.88 3.18
C VAL A 25 -5.50 4.70 3.90
N SER A 26 -5.94 3.49 3.55
CA SER A 26 -5.19 2.25 3.79
C SER A 26 -4.71 1.70 2.45
N PHE A 27 -3.43 1.39 2.34
CA PHE A 27 -2.78 0.76 1.19
C PHE A 27 -2.47 -0.69 1.52
N ILE A 28 -3.07 -1.64 0.81
CA ILE A 28 -2.97 -3.06 1.14
C ILE A 28 -1.80 -3.67 0.37
N GLU A 29 -0.64 -3.78 1.02
CA GLU A 29 0.65 -4.04 0.38
C GLU A 29 0.66 -5.35 -0.44
N ASP A 30 0.21 -6.45 0.18
CA ASP A 30 0.11 -7.79 -0.41
C ASP A 30 -1.08 -7.97 -1.36
N ALA A 31 -1.94 -6.97 -1.47
CA ALA A 31 -2.99 -6.89 -2.49
C ALA A 31 -2.63 -5.95 -3.64
N THR A 32 -1.35 -5.60 -3.80
CA THR A 32 -0.82 -4.94 -4.99
C THR A 32 0.06 -5.84 -5.84
N GLY A 33 0.23 -5.47 -7.10
CA GLY A 33 1.14 -6.15 -8.03
C GLY A 33 1.85 -5.22 -8.98
N THR A 34 2.99 -5.68 -9.49
CA THR A 34 3.80 -5.03 -10.52
C THR A 34 4.38 -6.10 -11.46
N VAL A 35 4.72 -5.71 -12.69
CA VAL A 35 5.49 -6.55 -13.64
C VAL A 35 6.98 -6.23 -13.61
N ALA A 36 7.35 -5.12 -12.95
CA ALA A 36 8.74 -4.75 -12.79
C ALA A 36 9.39 -5.60 -11.70
N ASP A 37 10.71 -5.64 -11.73
CA ASP A 37 11.53 -6.39 -10.81
C ASP A 37 12.86 -5.66 -10.56
N ALA A 38 13.73 -6.27 -9.76
CA ALA A 38 15.07 -5.79 -9.50
C ALA A 38 15.89 -5.50 -10.77
N ASN A 39 15.68 -6.26 -11.86
CA ASN A 39 16.40 -6.06 -13.11
C ASN A 39 15.91 -4.82 -13.86
N THR A 40 14.60 -4.59 -13.84
CA THR A 40 13.93 -3.45 -14.49
C THR A 40 14.51 -2.11 -14.01
N TYR A 41 14.87 -2.04 -12.73
CA TYR A 41 15.44 -0.84 -12.11
C TYR A 41 16.97 -0.93 -11.88
N GLU A 42 17.62 -2.00 -12.33
CA GLU A 42 19.05 -2.26 -12.10
C GLU A 42 19.45 -2.20 -10.61
N MET A 43 18.56 -2.65 -9.72
CA MET A 43 18.71 -2.61 -8.26
C MET A 43 18.61 -4.02 -7.68
N PRO A 44 19.73 -4.73 -7.49
CA PRO A 44 19.74 -6.08 -6.95
C PRO A 44 19.06 -6.18 -5.58
N GLY A 45 18.15 -7.15 -5.43
CA GLY A 45 17.43 -7.41 -4.18
C GLY A 45 16.23 -6.52 -3.92
N LEU A 46 15.84 -5.66 -4.87
CA LEU A 46 14.63 -4.84 -4.75
C LEU A 46 13.36 -5.70 -4.79
N ASP A 47 12.61 -5.72 -3.69
CA ASP A 47 11.18 -6.04 -3.70
C ASP A 47 10.40 -4.73 -3.77
N ILE A 48 9.73 -4.51 -4.89
CA ILE A 48 9.04 -3.25 -5.16
C ILE A 48 7.82 -3.06 -4.25
N ARG A 49 7.11 -4.14 -3.90
CA ARG A 49 5.93 -4.05 -3.01
C ARG A 49 6.35 -3.66 -1.61
N ASP A 50 7.33 -4.36 -1.06
CA ASP A 50 7.86 -4.07 0.26
C ASP A 50 8.51 -2.69 0.32
N PHE A 51 9.22 -2.28 -0.75
CA PHE A 51 9.82 -0.95 -0.83
C PHE A 51 8.77 0.17 -0.80
N VAL A 52 7.76 0.09 -1.67
CA VAL A 52 6.68 1.08 -1.74
C VAL A 52 5.85 1.09 -0.45
N GLY A 53 5.51 -0.10 0.08
CA GLY A 53 4.82 -0.26 1.35
C GLY A 53 5.59 0.38 2.51
N SER A 54 6.91 0.15 2.58
CA SER A 54 7.79 0.77 3.57
C SER A 54 7.82 2.29 3.47
N VAL A 55 7.96 2.84 2.26
CA VAL A 55 7.94 4.30 2.03
C VAL A 55 6.62 4.92 2.50
N LEU A 56 5.49 4.30 2.14
CA LEU A 56 4.17 4.76 2.57
C LEU A 56 3.99 4.65 4.09
N ASN A 57 4.41 3.55 4.72
CA ASN A 57 4.32 3.34 6.16
C ASN A 57 5.19 4.33 6.96
N TRP A 58 6.36 4.71 6.43
CA TRP A 58 7.21 5.72 7.05
C TRP A 58 6.60 7.12 7.05
N SER A 59 5.64 7.40 6.17
CA SER A 59 4.91 8.68 6.17
C SER A 59 4.07 8.89 7.44
N LYS A 60 3.68 7.80 8.12
CA LYS A 60 2.75 7.81 9.28
C LYS A 60 1.37 8.41 9.03
N VAL A 61 1.02 8.67 7.76
CA VAL A 61 -0.27 9.27 7.39
C VAL A 61 -1.12 8.36 6.49
N ILE A 62 -0.49 7.38 5.84
CA ILE A 62 -1.16 6.28 5.12
C ILE A 62 -0.94 5.01 5.94
N ASP A 63 -2.03 4.30 6.22
CA ASP A 63 -2.02 3.00 6.90
C ASP A 63 -1.65 1.90 5.89
N VAL A 64 -0.74 1.00 6.25
CA VAL A 64 -0.18 -0.01 5.31
C VAL A 64 -0.24 -1.41 5.92
N PRO A 65 -1.44 -2.01 6.03
CA PRO A 65 -1.60 -3.35 6.56
C PRO A 65 -1.40 -4.42 5.47
N TYR A 66 -1.03 -5.64 5.90
CA TYR A 66 -1.30 -6.83 5.11
C TYR A 66 -2.80 -7.12 5.06
N PHE A 67 -3.28 -7.86 4.05
CA PHE A 67 -4.71 -8.08 3.83
C PHE A 67 -5.43 -8.71 5.03
N GLU A 68 -4.80 -9.67 5.70
CA GLU A 68 -5.39 -10.29 6.90
C GLU A 68 -5.40 -9.34 8.11
N GLU A 69 -4.42 -8.44 8.22
CA GLU A 69 -4.42 -7.40 9.25
C GLU A 69 -5.54 -6.38 8.99
N PHE A 70 -5.72 -5.99 7.73
CA PHE A 70 -6.81 -5.10 7.32
C PHE A 70 -8.19 -5.71 7.60
N LYS A 71 -8.39 -6.99 7.28
CA LYS A 71 -9.64 -7.70 7.61
C LYS A 71 -9.90 -7.73 9.12
N ARG A 72 -8.86 -7.94 9.93
CA ARG A 72 -8.97 -7.92 11.39
C ARG A 72 -9.35 -6.52 11.89
N GLN A 73 -8.68 -5.47 11.41
CA GLN A 73 -9.00 -4.08 11.74
C GLN A 73 -10.46 -3.74 11.40
N LEU A 74 -10.92 -4.08 10.19
CA LEU A 74 -12.31 -3.88 9.79
C LEU A 74 -13.30 -4.63 10.69
N ALA A 75 -12.99 -5.89 11.04
CA ALA A 75 -13.84 -6.66 11.92
C ALA A 75 -13.92 -6.07 13.33
N GLU A 76 -12.82 -5.50 13.83
CA GLU A 76 -12.77 -4.80 15.13
C GLU A 76 -13.55 -3.48 15.10
N GLU A 77 -13.40 -2.68 14.04
CA GLU A 77 -14.16 -1.43 13.84
C GLU A 77 -15.68 -1.69 13.80
N CYS A 78 -16.13 -2.74 13.09
CA CYS A 78 -17.54 -3.11 13.02
C CYS A 78 -18.11 -3.68 14.32
N ARG A 79 -17.29 -4.21 15.23
CA ARG A 79 -17.73 -4.71 16.55
C ARG A 79 -17.89 -3.61 17.59
N GLY A 80 -17.35 -2.42 17.31
CA GLY A 80 -17.53 -1.22 18.14
C GLY A 80 -18.79 -0.40 17.81
N LEU A 81 -19.57 -0.85 16.83
CA LEU A 81 -20.89 -0.34 16.43
C LEU A 81 -21.99 -1.31 16.86
#